data_AF-X0Y5C1-F1
#
_entry.id   AF-X0Y5C1-F1
#
_cell.length_a   1.000
_cell.length_b   1.000
_cell.length_c   1.000
_cell.angle_alpha   90.00
_cell.angle_beta   90.00
_cell.angle_gamma   90.00
#
_symmetry.space_group_name_H-M   'P 1'
#
loop_
_entity.id
_entity.type
_entity.pdbx_description
1 polymer ?
#
loop_
_entity_poly.entity_id
_entity_poly.type
_entity_poly.pdbx_seq_one_letter_code
_entity_poly.pdbx_strand_id
1 'polypeptide(L)'
;MKRVHASTVATSVLIAAIAAPTVALKPVEEAAGRAGIAALERVPATVIPGTDATTQAELRRENPALEALRRAADGPWTVDFDTRTGLIRRGFGAGIPLIAGPANDLAAPVEPSIVELEMIGRAFIAHYGDLFGPLDVAQWRLSEEGTQAIADGLVQSIRFVREVGGVPVENAQIQLVLNRGNLTYVNATGLDPVT
;
A
#
# COMPACT_ATOMS: atom_id res chain seq x y z
N MET A 1 10.14 -70.96 9.91
CA MET A 1 10.80 -70.62 8.63
C MET A 1 9.76 -70.67 7.50
N LYS A 2 9.28 -69.52 7.05
CA LYS A 2 8.46 -69.36 5.82
C LYS A 2 8.84 -68.02 5.20
N ARG A 3 9.07 -68.05 3.90
CA ARG A 3 9.89 -67.10 3.14
C ARG A 3 9.01 -66.52 2.02
N VAL A 4 9.17 -65.22 1.77
CA VAL A 4 8.99 -64.48 0.49
C VAL A 4 7.54 -64.25 -0.01
N HIS A 5 7.12 -63.00 -0.14
CA HIS A 5 7.17 -62.20 -1.40
C HIS A 5 6.58 -60.80 -1.18
N ALA A 6 7.43 -59.79 -1.27
CA ALA A 6 7.03 -58.39 -1.42
C ALA A 6 6.85 -58.11 -2.91
N SER A 7 5.65 -57.69 -3.31
CA SER A 7 5.38 -57.22 -4.68
C SER A 7 5.50 -55.70 -4.72
N THR A 8 6.63 -55.23 -5.20
CA THR A 8 6.84 -53.84 -5.61
C THR A 8 6.27 -53.67 -7.01
N VAL A 9 5.15 -52.95 -7.17
CA VAL A 9 4.65 -52.56 -8.49
C VAL A 9 5.14 -51.14 -8.77
N ALA A 10 6.05 -51.04 -9.73
CA ALA A 10 6.60 -49.78 -10.23
C ALA A 10 5.50 -48.96 -10.92
N THR A 11 5.28 -47.74 -10.43
CA THR A 11 4.39 -46.77 -11.07
C THR A 11 5.20 -46.00 -12.11
N SER A 12 4.95 -46.26 -13.39
CA SER A 12 5.52 -45.48 -14.49
C SER A 12 4.74 -44.16 -14.62
N VAL A 13 5.41 -43.04 -14.36
CA VAL A 13 4.88 -41.70 -14.64
C VAL A 13 5.22 -41.34 -16.08
N LEU A 14 4.18 -41.16 -16.89
CA LEU A 14 4.26 -40.68 -18.27
C LEU A 14 4.45 -39.14 -18.23
N ILE A 15 5.62 -38.65 -18.60
CA ILE A 15 5.88 -37.21 -18.75
C ILE A 15 5.39 -36.80 -20.14
N ALA A 16 4.25 -36.10 -20.20
CA ALA A 16 3.79 -35.45 -21.41
C ALA A 16 4.57 -34.14 -21.63
N ALA A 17 5.37 -34.09 -22.69
CA ALA A 17 6.05 -32.87 -23.12
C ALA A 17 5.03 -31.89 -23.69
N ILE A 18 4.78 -30.78 -22.98
CA ILE A 18 3.95 -29.69 -23.46
C ILE A 18 4.81 -28.81 -24.35
N ALA A 19 4.60 -28.88 -25.66
CA ALA A 19 5.19 -27.95 -26.62
C ALA A 19 4.55 -26.56 -26.43
N ALA A 20 5.34 -25.57 -26.02
CA ALA A 20 4.90 -24.19 -25.98
C ALA A 20 4.77 -23.64 -27.42
N PRO A 21 3.70 -22.88 -27.75
CA PRO A 21 3.59 -22.23 -29.04
C PRO A 21 4.59 -21.07 -29.11
N THR A 22 5.55 -21.17 -30.04
CA THR A 22 6.42 -20.06 -30.43
C THR A 22 5.57 -19.01 -31.14
N VAL A 23 5.19 -17.94 -30.44
CA VAL A 23 4.56 -16.78 -31.05
C VAL A 23 5.64 -16.00 -31.80
N ALA A 24 5.63 -16.12 -33.14
CA ALA A 24 6.43 -15.29 -34.02
C ALA A 24 5.90 -13.85 -33.98
N LEU A 25 6.55 -12.99 -33.21
CA LEU A 25 6.31 -11.55 -33.24
C LEU A 25 6.74 -11.02 -34.61
N LYS A 26 5.77 -10.54 -35.41
CA LYS A 26 6.07 -9.80 -36.62
C LYS A 26 6.70 -8.45 -36.24
N PRO A 27 7.78 -8.01 -36.90
CA PRO A 27 8.31 -6.66 -36.70
C PRO A 27 7.25 -5.64 -37.12
N VAL A 28 6.94 -4.72 -36.21
CA VAL A 28 6.07 -3.58 -36.48
C VAL A 28 6.84 -2.63 -37.39
N GLU A 29 6.36 -2.50 -38.62
CA GLU A 29 6.89 -1.59 -39.63
C GLU A 29 6.59 -0.15 -39.16
N GLU A 30 7.63 0.56 -38.73
CA GLU A 30 7.57 1.95 -38.26
C GLU A 30 7.33 2.87 -39.47
N ALA A 31 6.05 3.08 -39.81
CA ALA A 31 5.65 4.08 -40.78
C ALA A 31 5.88 5.48 -40.19
N ALA A 32 6.93 6.13 -40.71
CA ALA A 32 7.29 7.51 -40.44
C ALA A 32 6.14 8.48 -40.77
N GLY A 33 5.40 8.88 -39.73
CA GLY A 33 4.47 10.01 -39.74
C GLY A 33 5.07 11.22 -39.04
N ARG A 34 6.10 11.85 -39.63
CA ARG A 34 6.57 13.17 -39.19
C ARG A 34 5.62 14.25 -39.69
N ALA A 35 4.54 14.49 -38.96
CA ALA A 35 3.72 15.68 -39.12
C ALA A 35 3.17 16.13 -37.75
N GLY A 36 3.69 17.26 -37.26
CA GLY A 36 2.95 18.13 -36.33
C GLY A 36 3.04 17.82 -34.84
N ILE A 37 4.24 17.80 -34.24
CA ILE A 37 4.36 18.22 -32.82
C ILE A 37 4.61 19.73 -32.83
N ALA A 38 3.56 20.48 -33.21
CA ALA A 38 3.54 21.91 -32.98
C ALA A 38 3.44 22.11 -31.46
N ALA A 39 4.48 22.71 -30.88
CA ALA A 39 4.53 23.31 -29.55
C ALA A 39 3.56 22.68 -28.54
N LEU A 40 3.95 21.56 -27.93
CA LEU A 40 3.51 21.29 -26.57
C LEU A 40 4.01 22.47 -25.74
N GLU A 41 3.11 23.42 -25.50
CA GLU A 41 3.26 24.45 -24.48
C GLU A 41 3.79 23.74 -23.25
N ARG A 42 5.02 24.08 -22.83
CA ARG A 42 5.64 23.48 -21.66
C ARG A 42 4.73 23.85 -20.49
N VAL A 43 3.81 22.94 -20.15
CA VAL A 43 3.14 22.95 -18.86
C VAL A 43 4.27 23.09 -17.86
N PRO A 44 4.32 24.17 -17.06
CA PRO A 44 5.38 24.32 -16.08
C PRO A 44 5.36 23.06 -15.24
N ALA A 45 6.50 22.36 -15.19
CA ALA A 45 6.64 21.20 -14.34
C ALA A 45 6.14 21.62 -12.96
N THR A 46 5.03 21.02 -12.52
CA THR A 46 4.58 21.21 -11.15
C THR A 46 5.76 20.80 -10.30
N VAL A 47 6.31 21.77 -9.56
CA VAL A 47 7.41 21.52 -8.63
C VAL A 47 6.85 20.54 -7.61
N ILE A 48 7.11 19.25 -7.81
CA ILE A 48 6.91 18.25 -6.78
C ILE A 48 7.79 18.73 -5.63
N PRO A 49 7.24 19.04 -4.45
CA PRO A 49 8.04 19.52 -3.31
C PRO A 49 9.27 18.63 -3.17
N GLY A 50 10.42 19.27 -3.26
CA GLY A 50 11.69 18.58 -3.45
C GLY A 50 11.92 17.56 -2.34
N THR A 51 12.16 16.32 -2.75
CA THR A 51 12.82 15.28 -1.99
C THR A 51 14.26 15.70 -1.70
N ASP A 52 14.45 16.70 -0.85
CA ASP A 52 15.77 16.98 -0.29
C ASP A 52 16.16 15.79 0.58
N ALA A 53 17.14 15.01 0.10
CA ALA A 53 17.59 13.81 0.79
C ALA A 53 18.14 14.12 2.19
N THR A 54 18.70 15.33 2.37
CA THR A 54 19.23 15.77 3.67
C THR A 54 18.09 16.00 4.66
N THR A 55 17.10 16.82 4.30
CA THR A 55 15.88 17.05 5.10
C THR A 55 15.14 15.75 5.38
N GLN A 56 15.01 14.85 4.40
CA GLN A 56 14.39 13.53 4.62
C GLN A 56 15.16 12.69 5.64
N ALA A 57 16.49 12.70 5.59
CA ALA A 57 17.32 11.95 6.53
C ALA A 57 17.23 12.53 7.95
N GLU A 58 17.14 13.85 8.09
CA GLU A 58 16.92 14.55 9.35
C GLU A 58 15.55 14.23 9.93
N LEU A 59 14.46 14.40 9.15
CA LEU A 59 13.10 14.06 9.57
C LEU A 59 12.97 12.59 10.02
N ARG A 60 13.59 11.65 9.29
CA ARG A 60 13.60 10.23 9.70
C ARG A 60 14.36 9.99 11.00
N ARG A 61 15.42 10.75 11.27
CA ARG A 61 16.25 10.59 12.48
C ARG A 61 15.56 11.17 13.70
N GLU A 62 14.82 12.25 13.51
CA GLU A 62 14.25 13.04 14.60
C GLU A 62 12.80 12.68 14.93
N ASN A 63 12.11 11.90 14.09
CA ASN A 63 10.71 11.57 14.30
C ASN A 63 10.52 10.35 15.25
N PRO A 64 10.06 10.55 16.50
CA PRO A 64 9.89 9.46 17.46
C PRO A 64 8.75 8.49 17.10
N ALA A 65 7.76 8.94 16.34
CA ALA A 65 6.65 8.09 15.89
C ALA A 65 7.08 7.11 14.79
N LEU A 66 8.08 7.46 13.96
CA LEU A 66 8.71 6.51 13.06
C LEU A 66 9.42 5.38 13.83
N GLU A 67 10.11 5.72 14.92
CA GLU A 67 10.74 4.71 15.80
C GLU A 67 9.71 3.85 16.54
N ALA A 68 8.56 4.43 16.93
CA ALA A 68 7.44 3.65 17.46
C ALA A 68 6.85 2.70 16.41
N LEU A 69 6.68 3.15 15.17
CA LEU A 69 6.20 2.34 14.04
C LEU A 69 7.14 1.16 13.76
N ARG A 70 8.45 1.42 13.69
CA ARG A 70 9.49 0.38 13.48
C ARG A 70 9.47 -0.68 14.58
N ARG A 71 9.32 -0.26 15.84
CA ARG A 71 9.21 -1.19 16.97
C ARG A 71 7.94 -2.04 16.90
N ALA A 72 6.81 -1.44 16.54
CA ALA A 72 5.55 -2.18 16.40
C ALA A 72 5.58 -3.19 15.24
N ALA A 73 6.36 -2.90 14.19
CA ALA A 73 6.50 -3.77 13.02
C ALA A 73 7.51 -4.92 13.21
N ASP A 74 8.29 -4.91 14.29
CA ASP A 74 9.46 -5.79 14.49
C ASP A 74 10.35 -5.88 13.24
N GLY A 75 10.56 -4.74 12.55
CA GLY A 75 11.24 -4.75 11.27
C GLY A 75 11.41 -3.38 10.60
N PRO A 76 12.14 -3.34 9.47
CA PRO A 76 12.47 -2.08 8.83
C PRO A 76 11.23 -1.44 8.21
N TRP A 77 11.10 -0.13 8.46
CA TRP A 77 10.17 0.75 7.76
C TRP A 77 10.91 1.91 7.12
N THR A 78 10.57 2.16 5.86
CA THR A 78 11.00 3.33 5.08
C THR A 78 9.82 4.27 4.96
N VAL A 79 10.02 5.51 5.40
CA VAL A 79 9.01 6.57 5.37
C VAL A 79 9.56 7.78 4.62
N ASP A 80 8.77 8.33 3.71
CA ASP A 80 9.02 9.62 3.08
C ASP A 80 8.06 10.65 3.67
N PHE A 81 8.59 11.80 4.03
CA PHE A 81 7.84 12.92 4.59
C PHE A 81 7.55 13.99 3.52
N ASP A 82 6.54 14.83 3.72
CA ASP A 82 6.49 16.16 3.10
C ASP A 82 7.53 17.04 3.80
N THR A 83 8.53 17.51 3.06
CA THR A 83 9.63 18.33 3.61
C THR A 83 9.18 19.71 4.08
N ARG A 84 8.01 20.19 3.64
CA ARG A 84 7.45 21.47 4.08
C ARG A 84 6.78 21.36 5.43
N THR A 85 6.13 20.23 5.72
CA THR A 85 5.27 20.08 6.92
C THR A 85 5.80 19.06 7.92
N GLY A 86 6.78 18.24 7.53
CA GLY A 86 7.32 17.16 8.35
C GLY A 86 6.37 15.98 8.51
N LEU A 87 5.21 15.99 7.85
CA LEU A 87 4.19 14.95 7.93
C LEU A 87 4.47 13.81 6.97
N ILE A 88 3.96 12.62 7.25
CA ILE A 88 4.12 11.45 6.40
C ILE A 88 3.47 11.70 5.03
N ARG A 89 4.20 11.36 3.97
CA ARG A 89 3.66 11.27 2.61
C ARG A 89 3.41 9.83 2.22
N ARG A 90 4.36 8.94 2.51
CA ARG A 90 4.19 7.50 2.30
C ARG A 90 5.14 6.70 3.19
N GLY A 91 4.78 5.46 3.47
CA GLY A 91 5.61 4.52 4.20
C GLY A 91 5.38 3.09 3.74
N PHE A 92 6.41 2.27 3.82
CA PHE A 92 6.32 0.83 3.59
C PHE A 92 7.35 0.08 4.44
N GLY A 93 7.05 -1.17 4.76
CA GLY A 93 7.95 -1.96 5.59
C GLY A 93 7.42 -3.32 5.98
N ALA A 94 7.98 -3.84 7.06
CA ALA A 94 7.53 -5.07 7.71
C ALA A 94 6.07 -4.98 8.17
N GLY A 95 5.37 -6.11 8.16
CA GLY A 95 3.94 -6.16 8.42
C GLY A 95 3.59 -5.81 9.87
N ILE A 96 2.69 -4.84 10.08
CA ILE A 96 2.12 -4.54 11.40
C ILE A 96 0.73 -5.19 11.48
N PRO A 97 0.49 -6.13 12.40
CA PRO A 97 -0.80 -6.82 12.49
C PRO A 97 -1.90 -5.85 12.92
N LEU A 98 -2.90 -5.63 12.06
CA LEU A 98 -4.06 -4.76 12.35
C LEU A 98 -5.39 -5.51 12.24
N ILE A 99 -5.47 -6.51 11.37
CA ILE A 99 -6.64 -7.37 11.17
C ILE A 99 -6.15 -8.81 11.28
N ALA A 100 -6.95 -9.68 11.87
CA ALA A 100 -6.63 -11.10 11.86
C ALA A 100 -6.57 -11.65 10.43
N GLY A 101 -5.53 -12.42 10.14
CA GLY A 101 -5.31 -12.96 8.81
C GLY A 101 -4.23 -14.04 8.80
N PRO A 102 -4.00 -14.69 7.66
CA PRO A 102 -3.10 -15.85 7.57
C PRO A 102 -1.61 -15.51 7.78
N ALA A 103 -1.26 -14.23 7.95
CA ALA A 103 0.10 -13.77 8.19
C ALA A 103 0.32 -13.22 9.62
N ASN A 104 -0.62 -13.41 10.55
CA ASN A 104 -0.46 -13.05 11.96
C ASN A 104 -1.29 -13.96 12.89
N ASP A 105 -1.02 -13.88 14.19
CA ASP A 105 -1.66 -14.69 15.22
C ASP A 105 -2.84 -13.97 15.92
N LEU A 106 -3.36 -12.89 15.33
CA LEU A 106 -4.52 -12.20 15.92
C LEU A 106 -5.75 -13.13 15.88
N ALA A 107 -6.53 -13.13 16.96
CA ALA A 107 -7.73 -13.95 17.05
C ALA A 107 -8.72 -13.54 15.92
N ALA A 108 -9.12 -14.51 15.10
CA ALA A 108 -9.94 -14.27 13.91
C ALA A 108 -11.37 -13.84 14.26
N PRO A 109 -11.80 -12.61 13.89
CA PRO A 109 -13.19 -12.37 13.58
C PRO A 109 -13.50 -12.88 12.15
N VAL A 110 -14.79 -12.92 11.83
CA VAL A 110 -15.27 -12.92 10.43
C VAL A 110 -14.65 -11.72 9.70
N GLU A 111 -14.55 -11.78 8.38
CA GLU A 111 -14.11 -10.66 7.52
C GLU A 111 -14.66 -9.32 8.06
N PRO A 112 -13.78 -8.33 8.35
CA PRO A 112 -14.18 -7.13 9.06
C PRO A 112 -15.16 -6.32 8.22
N SER A 113 -16.24 -5.87 8.87
CA SER A 113 -17.18 -4.93 8.30
C SER A 113 -16.52 -3.57 8.00
N ILE A 114 -17.17 -2.77 7.16
CA ILE A 114 -16.70 -1.42 6.83
C ILE A 114 -16.53 -0.53 8.07
N VAL A 115 -17.39 -0.69 9.07
CA VAL A 115 -17.33 0.04 10.34
C VAL A 115 -16.10 -0.37 11.16
N GLU A 116 -15.78 -1.66 11.19
CA GLU A 116 -14.57 -2.16 11.86
C GLU A 116 -13.30 -1.67 11.16
N LEU A 117 -13.28 -1.67 9.83
CA LEU A 117 -12.18 -1.10 9.04
C LEU A 117 -11.98 0.40 9.33
N GLU A 118 -13.06 1.16 9.45
CA GLU A 118 -13.00 2.56 9.86
C GLU A 118 -12.36 2.72 11.25
N MET A 119 -12.85 1.94 12.23
CA MET A 119 -12.32 1.98 13.60
C MET A 119 -10.84 1.63 13.66
N ILE A 120 -10.41 0.59 12.93
CA ILE A 120 -9.01 0.16 12.84
C ILE A 120 -8.15 1.26 12.21
N GLY A 121 -8.59 1.84 11.09
CA GLY A 121 -7.87 2.91 10.42
C GLY A 121 -7.74 4.16 11.30
N ARG A 122 -8.81 4.57 11.98
CA ARG A 122 -8.80 5.69 12.93
C ARG A 122 -7.90 5.42 14.12
N ALA A 123 -7.93 4.22 14.68
CA ALA A 123 -7.07 3.83 15.79
C ALA A 123 -5.58 3.88 15.38
N PHE A 124 -5.24 3.39 14.19
CA PHE A 124 -3.88 3.49 13.66
C PHE A 124 -3.43 4.95 13.49
N ILE A 125 -4.25 5.78 12.84
CA ILE A 125 -3.94 7.21 12.62
C ILE A 125 -3.76 7.93 13.95
N ALA A 126 -4.64 7.67 14.94
CA ALA A 126 -4.56 8.28 16.26
C ALA A 126 -3.32 7.82 17.04
N HIS A 127 -2.99 6.52 16.97
CA HIS A 127 -1.83 5.97 17.67
C HIS A 127 -0.50 6.54 17.14
N TYR A 128 -0.42 6.79 15.83
CA TYR A 128 0.74 7.41 15.19
C TYR A 128 0.49 8.87 14.79
N GLY A 129 -0.29 9.61 15.59
CA GLY A 129 -0.74 10.97 15.27
C GLY A 129 0.39 11.92 14.88
N ASP A 130 1.58 11.81 15.49
CA ASP A 130 2.74 12.63 15.16
C ASP A 130 3.26 12.43 13.72
N LEU A 131 2.95 11.29 13.07
CA LEU A 131 3.23 11.11 11.64
C LEU A 131 2.25 11.89 10.76
N PHE A 132 1.00 12.01 11.19
CA PHE A 132 -0.09 12.60 10.39
C PHE A 132 -0.36 14.06 10.73
N GLY A 133 0.16 14.56 11.85
CA GLY A 133 -0.11 15.90 12.35
C GLY A 133 -1.45 16.02 13.06
N PRO A 134 -1.83 17.23 13.51
CA PRO A 134 -3.10 17.48 14.15
C PRO A 134 -4.25 17.40 13.12
N LEU A 135 -4.82 16.21 12.97
CA LEU A 135 -5.98 16.01 12.08
C LEU A 135 -7.27 16.35 12.80
N ASP A 136 -8.13 17.15 12.16
CA ASP A 136 -9.53 17.28 12.55
C ASP A 136 -10.29 16.04 12.09
N VAL A 137 -10.54 15.11 13.01
CA VAL A 137 -11.17 13.81 12.76
C VAL A 137 -12.52 13.94 12.06
N ALA A 138 -13.26 15.04 12.28
CA ALA A 138 -14.55 15.30 11.65
C ALA A 138 -14.43 15.59 10.14
N GLN A 139 -13.26 16.03 9.68
CA GLN A 139 -12.98 16.29 8.27
C GLN A 139 -12.53 15.04 7.53
N TRP A 140 -12.21 13.93 8.21
CA TRP A 140 -11.71 12.71 7.56
C TRP A 140 -12.78 11.62 7.60
N ARG A 141 -13.33 11.29 6.44
CA ARG A 141 -14.38 10.29 6.26
C ARG A 141 -13.81 9.05 5.58
N LEU A 142 -14.25 7.87 5.98
CA LEU A 142 -13.95 6.66 5.24
C LEU A 142 -14.61 6.74 3.85
N SER A 143 -13.84 6.43 2.81
CA SER A 143 -14.32 6.24 1.45
C SER A 143 -14.69 4.76 1.28
N GLU A 144 -15.98 4.45 1.17
CA GLU A 144 -16.46 3.09 0.91
C GLU A 144 -15.94 2.57 -0.44
N GLU A 145 -16.01 3.39 -1.50
CA GLU A 145 -15.48 3.04 -2.82
C GLU A 145 -13.96 2.80 -2.79
N GLY A 146 -13.23 3.54 -1.96
CA GLY A 146 -11.78 3.40 -1.81
C GLY A 146 -11.36 2.32 -0.82
N THR A 147 -12.30 1.71 -0.10
CA THR A 147 -12.04 0.71 0.94
C THR A 147 -12.53 -0.63 0.45
N GLN A 148 -11.61 -1.48 0.00
CA GLN A 148 -11.95 -2.71 -0.69
C GLN A 148 -10.97 -3.84 -0.38
N ALA A 149 -11.53 -5.05 -0.36
CA ALA A 149 -10.79 -6.29 -0.44
C ALA A 149 -10.42 -6.57 -1.90
N ILE A 150 -9.16 -6.94 -2.15
CA ILE A 150 -8.60 -7.29 -3.46
C ILE A 150 -7.87 -8.63 -3.32
N ALA A 151 -7.73 -9.35 -4.45
CA ALA A 151 -7.05 -10.64 -4.49
C ALA A 151 -7.65 -11.64 -3.48
N ASP A 152 -8.96 -11.85 -3.58
CA ASP A 152 -9.73 -12.78 -2.74
C ASP A 152 -9.60 -12.48 -1.23
N GLY A 153 -9.58 -11.20 -0.86
CA GLY A 153 -9.47 -10.76 0.54
C GLY A 153 -8.05 -10.78 1.11
N LEU A 154 -7.04 -11.16 0.30
CA LEU A 154 -5.65 -11.16 0.75
C LEU A 154 -5.07 -9.75 0.86
N VAL A 155 -5.57 -8.78 0.11
CA VAL A 155 -5.15 -7.38 0.20
C VAL A 155 -6.36 -6.53 0.58
N GLN A 156 -6.26 -5.80 1.68
CA GLN A 156 -7.30 -4.87 2.12
C GLN A 156 -6.78 -3.44 2.01
N SER A 157 -7.50 -2.58 1.30
CA SER A 157 -7.26 -1.14 1.36
C SER A 157 -8.29 -0.48 2.26
N ILE A 158 -7.84 0.45 3.12
CA ILE A 158 -8.68 1.34 3.93
C ILE A 158 -8.34 2.76 3.51
N ARG A 159 -9.31 3.50 2.97
CA ARG A 159 -9.08 4.86 2.45
C ARG A 159 -9.95 5.86 3.18
N PHE A 160 -9.32 6.90 3.70
CA PHE A 160 -9.98 8.11 4.19
C PHE A 160 -9.80 9.22 3.16
N VAL A 161 -10.86 9.99 2.94
CA VAL A 161 -10.84 11.22 2.15
C VAL A 161 -11.19 12.38 3.06
N ARG A 162 -10.67 13.56 2.72
CA ARG A 162 -10.97 14.77 3.50
C ARG A 162 -12.14 15.53 2.91
N GLU A 163 -13.04 15.98 3.77
CA GLU A 163 -14.19 16.83 3.46
C GLU A 163 -14.20 18.03 4.42
N VAL A 164 -14.41 19.24 3.89
CA VAL A 164 -14.58 20.46 4.69
C VAL A 164 -15.93 21.07 4.34
N GLY A 165 -16.83 21.14 5.31
CA GLY A 165 -18.21 21.61 5.07
C GLY A 165 -18.98 20.75 4.06
N GLY A 166 -18.69 19.46 3.98
CA GLY A 166 -19.28 18.53 3.01
C GLY A 166 -18.68 18.61 1.60
N VAL A 167 -17.64 19.42 1.39
CA VAL A 167 -16.93 19.54 0.12
C VAL A 167 -15.65 18.70 0.16
N PRO A 168 -15.46 17.72 -0.74
CA PRO A 168 -14.22 16.97 -0.83
C PRO A 168 -13.03 17.88 -1.11
N VAL A 169 -11.96 17.73 -0.33
CA VAL A 169 -10.69 18.42 -0.58
C VAL A 169 -9.91 17.60 -1.60
N GLU A 170 -9.62 18.23 -2.74
CA GLU A 170 -8.93 17.57 -3.84
C GLU A 170 -7.55 17.04 -3.38
N ASN A 171 -7.22 15.81 -3.78
CA ASN A 171 -5.96 15.15 -3.46
C ASN A 171 -5.68 14.95 -1.96
N ALA A 172 -6.64 15.18 -1.06
CA ALA A 172 -6.47 14.94 0.37
C ALA A 172 -7.01 13.55 0.77
N GLN A 173 -6.11 12.63 1.10
CA GLN A 173 -6.46 11.27 1.46
C GLN A 173 -5.42 10.62 2.37
N ILE A 174 -5.86 9.63 3.14
CA ILE A 174 -5.00 8.69 3.85
C ILE A 174 -5.39 7.29 3.38
N GLN A 175 -4.44 6.50 2.93
CA GLN A 175 -4.65 5.13 2.48
C GLN A 175 -3.75 4.19 3.27
N LEU A 176 -4.35 3.20 3.89
CA LEU A 176 -3.69 2.08 4.54
C LEU A 176 -3.89 0.86 3.66
N VAL A 177 -2.81 0.11 3.40
CA VAL A 177 -2.85 -1.12 2.62
C VAL A 177 -2.31 -2.26 3.46
N LEU A 178 -3.15 -3.25 3.65
CA LEU A 178 -2.87 -4.45 4.42
C LEU A 178 -2.74 -5.64 3.49
N ASN A 179 -1.77 -6.50 3.77
CA ASN A 179 -1.56 -7.77 3.10
C ASN A 179 -1.69 -8.88 4.15
N ARG A 180 -2.66 -9.77 3.96
CA ARG A 180 -2.99 -10.89 4.86
C ARG A 180 -3.19 -10.47 6.32
N GLY A 181 -3.83 -9.31 6.52
CA GLY A 181 -4.13 -8.74 7.83
C GLY A 181 -3.04 -7.83 8.42
N ASN A 182 -1.87 -7.75 7.78
CA ASN A 182 -0.77 -6.90 8.22
C ASN A 182 -0.69 -5.62 7.38
N LEU A 183 -0.63 -4.45 8.01
CA LEU A 183 -0.30 -3.20 7.33
C LEU A 183 1.12 -3.27 6.77
N THR A 184 1.25 -3.05 5.47
CA THR A 184 2.55 -3.05 4.78
C THR A 184 2.85 -1.74 4.07
N TYR A 185 1.84 -0.90 3.87
CA TYR A 185 1.97 0.36 3.15
C TYR A 185 0.98 1.40 3.66
N VAL A 186 1.45 2.64 3.76
CA VAL A 186 0.66 3.83 4.06
C VAL A 186 0.97 4.91 3.02
N ASN A 187 -0.04 5.65 2.61
CA ASN A 187 0.08 6.83 1.77
C ASN A 187 -0.81 7.93 2.34
N ALA A 188 -0.31 9.16 2.37
CA ALA A 188 -1.04 10.30 2.87
C ALA A 188 -0.71 11.55 2.04
N THR A 189 -1.75 12.28 1.65
CA THR A 189 -1.63 13.50 0.86
C THR A 189 -2.65 14.52 1.38
N GLY A 190 -2.35 15.81 1.22
CA GLY A 190 -3.24 16.91 1.64
C GLY A 190 -3.52 16.95 3.15
N LEU A 191 -2.52 16.62 3.98
CA LEU A 191 -2.63 16.61 5.44
C LEU A 191 -2.64 18.02 6.06
N ASP A 192 -2.13 19.01 5.35
CA ASP A 192 -2.00 20.36 5.91
C ASP A 192 -3.35 21.01 6.16
N PRO A 193 -3.47 21.90 7.17
CA PRO A 193 -4.69 22.66 7.38
C PRO A 193 -5.12 23.42 6.11
N VAL A 194 -6.39 23.31 5.73
CA VAL A 194 -7.00 24.19 4.73
C VAL A 194 -7.29 25.50 5.45
N THR A 195 -6.59 26.57 5.07
CA THR A 195 -6.78 27.92 5.59
C THR A 195 -7.80 28.69 4.76
#